data_AF-A0A0N4YTR7-F1
#
_entry.id   AF-A0A0N4YTR7-F1
#
_cell.length_a   1.000
_cell.length_b   1.000
_cell.length_c   1.000
_cell.angle_alpha   90.00
_cell.angle_beta   90.00
_cell.angle_gamma   90.00
#
_symmetry.space_group_name_H-M   'P 1'
#
loop_
_entity.id
_entity.type
_entity.pdbx_description
1 polymer ?
#
loop_
_entity_poly.entity_id
_entity_poly.type
_entity_poly.pdbx_seq_one_letter_code
_entity_poly.pdbx_strand_id
1 'polypeptide(L)'
;MLKRLLLYLCLLWRITAKDPEECSIRVDVLDGSDLVEAVALFLADSTQALDPQQCASDCFRHNCDVAYFDMVSRRCQFSSDTSETVRSSCDNFETVEMKAGVAELDKVKRYCIHCIGMKIFIESQFRLVVWT
;
A
#
# COMPACT_ATOMS: atom_id res chain seq x y z
N MET A 1 -25.01 14.49 45.41
CA MET A 1 -24.70 13.39 44.47
C MET A 1 -24.34 13.85 43.04
N LEU A 2 -24.60 15.11 42.68
CA LEU A 2 -24.32 15.69 41.35
C LEU A 2 -22.82 15.73 40.97
N LYS A 3 -21.92 16.00 41.93
CA LYS A 3 -20.47 16.09 41.69
C LYS A 3 -19.84 14.77 41.22
N ARG A 4 -20.36 13.62 41.67
CA ARG A 4 -19.86 12.30 41.22
C ARG A 4 -20.29 12.02 39.79
N LEU A 5 -21.52 12.39 39.40
CA LEU A 5 -22.03 12.24 38.05
C LEU A 5 -21.22 13.07 37.02
N LEU A 6 -20.87 14.31 37.39
CA LEU A 6 -20.02 15.19 36.57
C LEU A 6 -18.61 14.61 36.37
N LEU A 7 -18.02 13.99 37.39
CA LEU A 7 -16.72 13.31 37.27
C LEU A 7 -16.78 12.09 36.33
N TYR A 8 -17.86 11.31 36.38
CA TYR A 8 -18.06 10.19 35.45
C TYR A 8 -18.25 10.66 33.99
N LEU A 9 -18.99 11.76 33.77
CA LEU A 9 -19.16 12.37 32.44
C LEU A 9 -17.83 12.93 31.89
N CYS A 10 -17.00 13.56 32.73
CA CYS A 10 -15.67 14.01 32.33
C CYS A 10 -14.70 12.85 32.02
N LEU A 11 -14.81 11.72 32.74
CA LEU A 11 -14.02 10.53 32.44
C LEU A 11 -14.46 9.86 31.14
N LEU A 12 -15.76 9.81 30.86
CA LEU A 12 -16.30 9.28 29.60
C LEU A 12 -15.89 10.11 28.38
N TRP A 13 -15.86 11.45 28.49
CA TRP A 13 -15.40 12.32 27.41
C TRP A 13 -13.92 12.17 27.07
N ARG A 14 -13.07 11.77 28.02
CA ARG A 14 -11.63 11.55 27.77
C ARG A 14 -11.33 10.25 27.03
N ILE A 15 -12.26 9.31 26.98
CA ILE A 15 -12.01 7.99 26.40
C ILE A 15 -12.27 7.97 24.88
N THR A 16 -12.95 8.96 24.31
CA THR A 16 -13.45 8.91 22.92
C THR A 16 -12.76 9.85 21.93
N ALA A 17 -11.65 10.48 22.28
CA ALA A 17 -10.81 11.18 21.31
C ALA A 17 -9.58 10.31 21.00
N LYS A 18 -9.79 9.17 20.33
CA LYS A 18 -8.69 8.49 19.66
C LYS A 18 -8.43 9.31 18.41
N ASP A 19 -7.27 9.97 18.33
CA ASP A 19 -6.86 10.70 17.13
C ASP A 19 -7.02 9.77 15.91
N PRO A 20 -7.45 10.31 14.75
CA PRO A 20 -7.59 9.51 13.55
C PRO A 20 -6.25 8.83 13.27
N GLU A 21 -6.27 7.50 13.11
CA GLU A 21 -5.08 6.74 12.76
C GLU A 21 -4.63 7.20 11.37
N GLU A 22 -3.45 7.81 11.33
CA GLU A 22 -2.82 8.27 10.09
C GLU A 22 -1.87 7.17 9.57
N CYS A 23 -1.84 6.97 8.26
CA CYS A 23 -0.89 6.06 7.63
C CYS A 23 -0.21 6.70 6.42
N SER A 24 1.01 6.23 6.15
CA SER A 24 1.82 6.58 4.99
C SER A 24 2.57 5.32 4.56
N ILE A 25 1.92 4.52 3.71
CA ILE A 25 2.38 3.17 3.35
C ILE A 25 2.66 3.08 1.86
N ARG A 26 3.79 2.46 1.53
CA ARG A 26 4.20 2.19 0.16
C ARG A 26 3.68 0.83 -0.31
N VAL A 27 3.10 0.81 -1.51
CA VAL A 27 2.72 -0.42 -2.21
C VAL A 27 3.38 -0.43 -3.59
N ASP A 28 4.08 -1.52 -3.90
CA ASP A 28 4.73 -1.73 -5.18
C ASP A 28 3.88 -2.64 -6.06
N VAL A 29 3.52 -2.17 -7.26
CA VAL A 29 2.74 -2.92 -8.25
C VAL A 29 3.64 -3.30 -9.41
N LEU A 30 3.89 -4.60 -9.56
CA LEU A 30 4.65 -5.18 -10.66
C LEU A 30 3.74 -5.57 -11.83
N ASP A 31 4.33 -5.71 -13.00
CA ASP A 31 3.65 -6.30 -14.15
C ASP A 31 3.34 -7.78 -13.89
N GLY A 32 2.06 -8.13 -13.87
CA GLY A 32 1.58 -9.49 -13.66
C GLY A 32 1.75 -10.41 -14.89
N SER A 33 2.06 -9.87 -16.06
CA SER A 33 2.30 -10.66 -17.27
C SER A 33 3.63 -11.44 -17.24
N ASP A 34 4.61 -10.94 -16.49
CA ASP A 34 5.92 -11.58 -16.27
C ASP A 34 5.98 -12.39 -14.97
N LEU A 35 4.84 -12.65 -14.33
CA LEU A 35 4.79 -13.39 -13.08
C LEU A 35 5.24 -14.84 -13.32
N VAL A 36 6.44 -15.17 -12.86
CA VAL A 36 6.98 -16.53 -12.93
C VAL A 36 6.12 -17.45 -12.06
N GLU A 37 5.79 -18.64 -12.56
CA GLU A 37 4.94 -19.64 -11.88
C GLU A 37 5.40 -19.95 -10.45
N ALA A 38 6.72 -19.96 -10.21
CA ALA A 38 7.31 -20.14 -8.89
C ALA A 38 6.94 -19.03 -7.88
N VAL A 39 6.76 -17.78 -8.33
CA VAL A 39 6.31 -16.65 -7.50
C VAL A 39 4.79 -16.72 -7.29
N ALA A 40 4.04 -17.16 -8.32
CA ALA A 40 2.60 -17.31 -8.25
C ALA A 40 2.15 -18.28 -7.13
N LEU A 41 2.98 -19.29 -6.81
CA LEU A 41 2.72 -20.22 -5.70
C LEU A 41 2.69 -19.56 -4.31
N PHE A 42 3.26 -18.37 -4.16
CA PHE A 42 3.28 -17.60 -2.90
C PHE A 42 2.25 -16.46 -2.88
N LEU A 43 1.45 -16.32 -3.94
CA LEU A 43 0.35 -15.37 -3.97
C LEU A 43 -0.86 -16.01 -3.31
N ALA A 44 -1.35 -15.39 -2.24
CA ALA A 44 -2.44 -15.96 -1.44
C ALA A 44 -3.80 -15.75 -2.08
N ASP A 45 -3.98 -14.64 -2.78
CA ASP A 45 -5.29 -14.16 -3.17
C ASP A 45 -5.21 -13.29 -4.44
N SER A 46 -6.36 -13.17 -5.12
CA SER A 46 -6.50 -12.37 -6.32
C SER A 46 -7.86 -11.69 -6.41
N THR A 47 -7.87 -10.51 -7.02
CA THR A 47 -9.08 -9.72 -7.29
C THR A 47 -9.05 -9.18 -8.72
N GLN A 48 -10.18 -8.65 -9.21
CA GLN A 48 -10.18 -7.84 -10.42
C GLN A 48 -9.91 -6.38 -10.04
N ALA A 49 -9.04 -5.72 -10.81
CA ALA A 49 -8.77 -4.29 -10.68
C ALA A 49 -8.87 -3.62 -12.06
N LEU A 50 -9.38 -2.38 -12.09
CA LEU A 50 -9.52 -1.64 -13.35
C LEU A 50 -8.18 -1.16 -13.88
N ASP A 51 -7.28 -0.81 -12.98
CA ASP A 51 -5.98 -0.23 -13.24
C ASP A 51 -5.00 -0.58 -12.10
N PRO A 52 -3.69 -0.33 -12.26
CA PRO A 52 -2.71 -0.68 -11.24
C PRO A 52 -2.87 0.14 -9.95
N GLN A 53 -3.49 1.32 -9.99
CA GLN A 53 -3.73 2.13 -8.80
C GLN A 53 -4.83 1.50 -7.93
N GLN A 54 -5.90 0.99 -8.55
CA GLN A 54 -6.91 0.22 -7.85
C GLN A 54 -6.32 -1.05 -7.25
N CYS A 55 -5.44 -1.74 -7.99
CA CYS A 55 -4.73 -2.91 -7.48
C CYS A 55 -3.86 -2.58 -6.25
N ALA A 56 -3.18 -1.42 -6.24
CA ALA A 56 -2.44 -0.96 -5.06
C ALA A 56 -3.36 -0.70 -3.85
N SER A 57 -4.54 -0.09 -4.08
CA SER A 57 -5.53 0.16 -3.02
C SER A 57 -6.05 -1.13 -2.41
N ASP A 58 -6.38 -2.10 -3.25
CA ASP A 58 -6.89 -3.39 -2.79
C ASP A 58 -5.79 -4.16 -2.06
N CYS A 59 -4.56 -4.12 -2.57
CA CYS A 59 -3.41 -4.68 -1.86
C CYS A 59 -3.25 -4.09 -0.45
N PHE A 60 -3.38 -2.78 -0.31
CA PHE A 60 -3.31 -2.14 1.00
C PHE A 60 -4.37 -2.65 1.98
N ARG A 61 -5.61 -2.84 1.50
CA ARG A 61 -6.73 -3.38 2.29
C ARG A 61 -6.53 -4.84 2.68
N HIS A 62 -5.84 -5.59 1.84
CA HIS A 62 -5.40 -6.96 2.10
C HIS A 62 -4.06 -7.04 2.85
N ASN A 63 -3.58 -5.89 3.37
CA ASN A 63 -2.37 -5.79 4.16
C ASN A 63 -1.10 -6.33 3.44
N CYS A 64 -1.03 -6.22 2.13
CA CYS A 64 0.17 -6.54 1.36
C CYS A 64 1.01 -5.31 1.00
N ASP A 65 2.30 -5.55 0.77
CA ASP A 65 3.26 -4.52 0.34
C ASP A 65 3.55 -4.60 -1.17
N VAL A 66 3.24 -5.74 -1.80
CA VAL A 66 3.52 -6.03 -3.21
C VAL A 66 2.30 -6.66 -3.87
N ALA A 67 1.95 -6.14 -5.06
CA ALA A 67 0.92 -6.71 -5.91
C ALA A 67 1.38 -6.84 -7.36
N TYR A 68 0.72 -7.72 -8.10
CA TYR A 68 0.97 -8.00 -9.51
C TYR A 68 -0.29 -7.69 -10.29
N PHE A 69 -0.22 -6.75 -11.23
CA PHE A 69 -1.35 -6.38 -12.07
C PHE A 69 -1.09 -6.75 -13.52
N ASP A 70 -1.91 -7.65 -14.06
CA ASP A 70 -1.95 -7.92 -15.49
C ASP A 70 -3.00 -7.02 -16.15
N MET A 71 -2.55 -6.13 -17.04
CA MET A 71 -3.43 -5.21 -17.77
C MET A 71 -4.37 -5.93 -18.74
N VAL A 72 -3.98 -7.10 -19.26
CA VAL A 72 -4.78 -7.84 -20.26
C VAL A 72 -5.96 -8.54 -19.58
N SER A 73 -5.70 -9.33 -18.54
CA SER A 73 -6.76 -10.02 -17.79
C SER A 73 -7.43 -9.16 -16.74
N ARG A 74 -6.90 -7.97 -16.43
CA ARG A 74 -7.34 -7.09 -15.35
C ARG A 74 -7.31 -7.77 -13.98
N ARG A 75 -6.40 -8.73 -13.82
CA ARG A 75 -6.22 -9.50 -12.58
C ARG A 75 -5.14 -8.86 -11.73
N CYS A 76 -5.49 -8.60 -10.47
CA CYS A 76 -4.60 -8.17 -9.40
C CYS A 76 -4.33 -9.37 -8.49
N GLN A 77 -3.07 -9.68 -8.23
CA GLN A 77 -2.67 -10.79 -7.35
C GLN A 77 -1.70 -10.25 -6.30
N PHE A 78 -1.83 -10.70 -5.06
CA PHE A 78 -1.05 -10.15 -3.97
C PHE A 78 -0.28 -11.21 -3.19
N SER A 79 0.89 -10.82 -2.69
CA SER A 79 1.66 -11.66 -1.78
C SER A 79 0.86 -11.90 -0.51
N SER A 80 0.95 -13.11 0.05
CA SER A 80 0.30 -13.46 1.32
C SER A 80 0.60 -12.46 2.43
N ASP A 81 -0.32 -12.39 3.40
CA ASP A 81 -0.36 -11.57 4.62
C ASP A 81 0.77 -11.93 5.63
N THR A 82 1.97 -12.23 5.12
CA THR A 82 3.12 -12.77 5.85
C THR A 82 4.15 -11.70 6.22
N SER A 83 3.86 -10.43 5.98
CA SER A 83 4.70 -9.32 6.41
C SER A 83 4.50 -9.11 7.92
N GLU A 84 5.11 -9.97 8.75
CA GLU A 84 5.46 -9.59 10.15
C GLU A 84 6.45 -8.41 10.16
N THR A 85 7.00 -8.09 8.99
CA THR A 85 7.83 -6.94 8.71
C THR A 85 7.03 -5.64 8.72
N VAL A 86 7.61 -4.62 9.35
CA VAL A 86 7.07 -3.26 9.34
C VAL A 86 6.89 -2.82 7.89
N ARG A 87 5.64 -2.49 7.52
CA ARG A 87 5.30 -2.01 6.17
C ARG A 87 6.18 -0.82 5.80
N SER A 88 6.62 -0.78 4.55
CA SER A 88 7.52 0.27 4.09
C SER A 88 6.81 1.63 4.13
N SER A 89 7.41 2.59 4.85
CA SER A 89 6.96 3.99 4.79
C SER A 89 7.21 4.57 3.39
N CYS A 90 6.39 5.54 3.01
CA CYS A 90 6.63 6.39 1.84
C CYS A 90 7.97 7.16 1.93
N ASP A 91 8.59 7.31 3.10
CA ASP A 91 9.79 8.17 3.26
C ASP A 91 11.07 7.56 2.65
N ASN A 92 11.13 6.23 2.48
CA ASN A 92 12.30 5.52 1.98
C ASN A 92 12.25 5.31 0.46
N PHE A 93 12.20 6.42 -0.28
CA PHE A 93 12.55 6.40 -1.69
C PHE A 93 14.06 6.52 -1.82
N GLU A 94 14.80 5.45 -1.51
CA GLU A 94 16.13 5.37 -2.10
C GLU A 94 15.93 5.36 -3.61
N THR A 95 16.28 6.50 -4.22
CA THR A 95 16.56 6.56 -5.63
C THR A 95 17.65 5.54 -5.85
N VAL A 96 17.28 4.35 -6.31
CA VAL A 96 18.25 3.37 -6.77
C VAL A 96 18.89 4.04 -7.98
N GLU A 97 20.00 4.76 -7.75
CA GLU A 97 20.90 5.19 -8.80
C GLU A 97 21.31 3.90 -9.50
N MET A 98 20.69 3.69 -10.66
CA MET A 98 20.92 2.50 -11.46
C MET A 98 22.41 2.47 -11.80
N LYS A 99 23.15 1.50 -11.23
CA LYS A 99 24.38 1.07 -11.88
C LYS A 99 23.99 0.63 -13.28
N ALA A 100 24.55 1.30 -14.30
CA ALA A 100 24.31 0.99 -15.71
C ALA A 100 24.41 -0.53 -15.94
N GLY A 101 23.28 -1.17 -16.25
CA GLY A 101 23.22 -2.63 -16.46
C GLY A 101 21.94 -3.34 -16.01
N VAL A 102 21.03 -2.72 -15.24
CA VAL A 102 19.78 -3.37 -14.80
C VAL A 102 18.57 -2.69 -15.47
N ALA A 103 18.08 -3.29 -16.55
CA ALA A 103 16.91 -2.83 -17.32
C ALA A 103 15.55 -3.20 -16.66
N GLU A 104 15.52 -3.60 -15.39
CA GLU A 104 14.37 -4.30 -14.80
C GLU A 104 13.44 -3.46 -13.90
N LEU A 105 13.79 -2.21 -13.56
CA LEU A 105 12.96 -1.39 -12.67
C LEU A 105 11.84 -0.61 -13.38
N ASP A 106 11.82 -0.55 -14.72
CA ASP A 106 10.76 0.11 -15.50
C ASP A 106 9.38 -0.58 -15.39
N LYS A 107 9.33 -1.78 -14.79
CA LYS A 107 8.11 -2.57 -14.61
C LYS A 107 7.46 -2.44 -13.23
N VAL A 108 8.06 -1.68 -12.30
CA VAL A 108 7.53 -1.47 -10.95
C VAL A 108 6.86 -0.12 -10.84
N LYS A 109 5.54 -0.10 -10.66
CA LYS A 109 4.77 1.10 -10.36
C LYS A 109 4.60 1.25 -8.86
N ARG A 110 5.17 2.31 -8.29
CA ARG A 110 5.15 2.56 -6.84
C ARG A 110 4.04 3.54 -6.47
N TYR A 111 3.22 3.14 -5.52
CA TYR A 111 2.10 3.92 -5.01
C TYR A 111 2.29 4.22 -3.54
N CYS A 112 2.04 5.47 -3.17
CA CYS A 112 2.01 5.92 -1.78
C CYS A 112 0.58 6.09 -1.34
N ILE A 113 0.23 5.37 -0.28
CA ILE A 113 -1.11 5.32 0.28
C ILE A 113 -1.08 6.09 1.58
N HIS A 114 -1.81 7.20 1.57
CA HIS A 114 -2.03 8.03 2.73
C HIS A 114 -3.44 7.77 3.25
N CYS A 115 -3.58 7.56 4.55
CA CYS A 115 -4.90 7.46 5.15
C CYS A 115 -5.04 8.34 6.38
N ILE A 116 -6.25 8.86 6.57
CA ILE A 116 -6.66 9.62 7.76
C ILE A 116 -8.03 9.08 8.17
N GLY A 117 -8.06 8.27 9.23
CA GLY A 117 -9.26 7.53 9.61
C GLY A 117 -9.69 6.55 8.49
N MET A 118 -10.88 6.73 7.92
CA MET A 118 -11.39 5.87 6.82
C MET A 118 -11.12 6.41 5.41
N LYS A 119 -10.55 7.61 5.29
CA LYS A 119 -10.25 8.22 3.98
C LYS A 119 -8.89 7.74 3.49
N ILE A 120 -8.83 7.31 2.23
CA ILE A 120 -7.61 6.86 1.56
C ILE A 120 -7.32 7.81 0.40
N PHE A 121 -6.08 8.26 0.31
CA PHE A 121 -5.51 9.04 -0.79
C PHE A 121 -4.35 8.27 -1.38
N ILE A 122 -4.28 8.22 -2.71
CA ILE A 122 -3.25 7.46 -3.41
C ILE A 122 -2.48 8.42 -4.32
N GLU A 123 -1.17 8.45 -4.14
CA GLU A 123 -0.25 9.19 -4.99
C GLU A 123 0.57 8.20 -5.81
N SER A 124 0.55 8.36 -7.14
CA SER A 124 1.41 7.60 -8.04
C SER A 124 2.70 8.35 -8.28
N GLN A 125 3.85 7.80 -7.91
CA GLN A 125 5.13 8.38 -8.31
C GLN A 125 5.56 7.82 -9.66
N PHE A 126 5.19 8.50 -10.74
CA PHE A 126 5.84 8.33 -12.03
C PHE A 126 7.11 9.17 -12.05
N ARG A 127 8.25 8.57 -11.71
CA ARG A 127 9.54 9.22 -11.99
C ARG A 127 9.81 9.06 -13.49
N LEU A 128 9.35 10.04 -14.29
CA LEU A 128 9.84 10.24 -15.66
C LEU A 128 11.36 10.40 -15.56
N VAL A 129 12.10 9.35 -15.90
CA VAL A 129 13.54 9.46 -16.12
C VAL A 129 13.70 10.28 -17.39
N VAL A 130 13.84 11.60 -17.23
CA VAL A 130 14.19 12.49 -18.34
C VAL A 130 15.65 12.22 -18.66
N TRP A 131 15.88 11.49 -19.75
CA TRP A 131 17.21 11.34 -20.34
C TRP A 131 17.58 12.67 -21.01
N THR A 132 18.68 13.30 -20.57
CA THR A 132 19.35 14.40 -21.30
C THR A 132 20.54 13.87 -22.06
#